data_AF-A0A0Q3TLE3-F1
#
_entry.id   AF-A0A0Q3TLE3-F1
#
_cell.length_a   1.000
_cell.length_b   1.000
_cell.length_c   1.000
_cell.angle_alpha   90.00
_cell.angle_beta   90.00
_cell.angle_gamma   90.00
#
_symmetry.space_group_name_H-M   'P 1'
#
loop_
_entity.id
_entity.type
_entity.pdbx_description
1 polymer ?
#
loop_
_entity_poly.entity_id
_entity_poly.type
_entity_poly.pdbx_seq_one_letter_code
_entity_poly.pdbx_strand_id
1 'polypeptide(L)' 'MEILTIYLFIGIVISSLFMMIADFHPWKLFAILCIAWLPFFFIGTMLTAFIDLKRISNKLNT' A
#
# COMPACT_ATOMS: atom_id res chain seq x y z
N MET A 1 -11.25 -0.53 -29.38
CA MET A 1 -10.10 0.38 -29.60
C MET A 1 -10.05 1.52 -28.59
N GLU A 2 -11.01 1.67 -27.67
CA GLU A 2 -11.06 2.80 -26.73
C GLU A 2 -10.45 2.48 -25.35
N ILE A 3 -10.68 1.25 -24.86
CA ILE A 3 -10.13 0.77 -23.58
C ILE A 3 -8.60 0.78 -23.59
N LEU A 4 -7.98 0.37 -24.70
CA LEU A 4 -6.52 0.28 -24.81
C LEU A 4 -5.87 1.67 -24.75
N THR A 5 -6.53 2.68 -25.31
CA THR A 5 -6.12 4.09 -25.24
C THR A 5 -6.24 4.65 -23.84
N ILE A 6 -7.30 4.26 -23.10
CA ILE A 6 -7.48 4.65 -21.69
C ILE A 6 -6.36 4.06 -20.82
N TYR A 7 -6.01 2.79 -21.02
CA TYR A 7 -4.90 2.16 -20.30
C TYR A 7 -3.54 2.81 -20.59
N LEU A 8 -3.28 3.15 -21.87
CA LEU A 8 -2.06 3.87 -22.26
C LEU A 8 -2.00 5.27 -21.63
N PHE A 9 -3.11 5.99 -21.62
CA PHE A 9 -3.18 7.32 -21.02
C PHE A 9 -2.93 7.28 -19.51
N ILE A 10 -3.56 6.33 -18.80
CA ILE A 10 -3.34 6.11 -17.37
C ILE A 10 -1.87 5.74 -17.11
N GLY A 11 -1.27 4.88 -17.94
CA GLY A 11 0.14 4.51 -17.81
C GLY A 11 1.11 5.68 -17.98
N ILE A 12 0.84 6.58 -18.93
CA ILE A 12 1.64 7.78 -19.17
C ILE A 12 1.52 8.75 -17.99
N VAL A 13 0.30 8.97 -17.48
CA VAL A 13 0.05 9.85 -16.32
C VAL A 13 0.75 9.33 -15.06
N ILE A 14 0.71 8.01 -14.82
CA ILE A 14 1.41 7.40 -13.68
C ILE A 14 2.92 7.54 -13.83
N SER A 15 3.45 7.30 -15.05
CA SER A 15 4.89 7.39 -15.32
C SER A 15 5.43 8.82 -15.17
N SER A 16 4.69 9.82 -15.64
CA SER A 16 5.08 11.23 -15.48
C SER A 16 5.04 11.67 -14.03
N LEU A 17 4.08 11.17 -13.24
CA LEU A 17 4.03 11.39 -11.80
C LEU A 17 5.29 10.85 -11.11
N PHE A 18 5.68 9.61 -11.43
CA PHE A 18 6.90 9.00 -10.90
C PHE A 18 8.17 9.74 -11.33
N MET A 19 8.23 10.25 -12.55
CA MET A 19 9.38 11.02 -13.05
C MET A 19 9.51 12.37 -12.32
N MET A 20 8.38 13.06 -12.08
CA MET A 20 8.35 14.31 -11.32
C MET A 20 8.72 14.09 -9.84
N ILE A 21 8.32 12.95 -9.27
CA ILE A 21 8.74 12.50 -7.93
C ILE A 21 10.24 12.20 -7.89
N ALA A 22 10.80 11.62 -8.96
CA ALA A 22 12.22 11.29 -9.03
C ALA A 22 13.13 12.52 -9.09
N ASP A 23 12.70 13.60 -9.75
CA ASP A 23 13.42 14.89 -9.79
C ASP A 23 13.43 15.59 -8.41
N PHE A 24 12.37 15.44 -7.63
CA PHE A 24 12.27 15.96 -6.26
C PHE A 24 12.90 15.00 -5.24
N HIS A 25 14.23 14.92 -5.23
CA HIS A 25 15.06 14.33 -4.16
C HIS A 25 14.48 13.01 -3.56
N PRO A 26 14.80 11.85 -4.15
CA PRO A 26 14.06 10.58 -3.99
C PRO A 26 13.89 10.09 -2.54
N TRP A 27 14.73 10.56 -1.61
CA TRP A 27 14.64 10.21 -0.20
C TRP A 27 13.41 10.78 0.50
N LYS A 28 12.91 11.95 0.09
CA LYS A 28 11.82 12.62 0.79
C LYS A 28 10.46 11.98 0.46
N LEU A 29 10.24 11.60 -0.79
CA LEU A 29 9.01 10.94 -1.24
C LEU A 29 8.98 9.46 -0.84
N PHE A 30 10.12 8.78 -0.86
CA PHE A 30 10.26 7.46 -0.28
C PHE A 30 9.98 7.46 1.24
N ALA A 31 10.49 8.47 1.97
CA ALA A 31 10.18 8.63 3.39
C ALA A 31 8.69 8.89 3.63
N ILE A 32 8.04 9.76 2.85
CA ILE A 32 6.60 10.02 2.97
C ILE A 32 5.80 8.75 2.69
N LEU A 33 6.16 7.97 1.66
CA LEU A 33 5.49 6.72 1.34
C LEU A 33 5.66 5.69 2.47
N CYS A 34 6.87 5.54 3.02
CA CYS A 34 7.13 4.69 4.18
C CYS A 34 6.35 5.14 5.42
N ILE A 35 6.28 6.44 5.70
CA ILE A 35 5.52 7.00 6.83
C ILE A 35 4.01 6.81 6.64
N ALA A 36 3.50 6.96 5.41
CA ALA A 36 2.11 6.71 5.07
C ALA A 36 1.74 5.21 5.19
N TRP A 37 2.70 4.31 4.97
CA TRP A 37 2.49 2.86 5.06
C TRP A 37 2.59 2.29 6.48
N LEU A 38 3.33 2.97 7.38
CA LEU A 38 3.45 2.61 8.79
C LEU A 38 2.11 2.40 9.53
N PRO A 39 1.12 3.29 9.44
CA PRO A 39 -0.18 3.09 10.09
C PRO A 39 -0.95 1.89 9.50
N PHE A 40 -0.85 1.66 8.18
CA PHE A 40 -1.44 0.47 7.55
C PHE A 40 -0.81 -0.82 8.05
N PHE A 41 0.51 -0.84 8.20
CA PHE A 41 1.24 -1.97 8.77
C PHE A 41 0.80 -2.26 10.21
N PHE A 42 0.65 -1.21 11.03
CA PHE A 42 0.22 -1.34 12.42
C PHE A 42 -1.20 -1.93 12.53
N ILE A 43 -2.14 -1.44 11.72
CA ILE A 43 -3.51 -1.97 11.66
C ILE A 43 -3.51 -3.44 11.21
N GLY A 44 -2.72 -3.77 10.19
CA GLY A 44 -2.57 -5.14 9.70
C GLY A 44 -2.07 -6.09 10.80
N THR A 45 -1.01 -5.70 11.52
CA THR A 45 -0.45 -6.51 12.61
C THR A 45 -1.43 -6.71 13.76
N MET A 46 -2.20 -5.66 14.12
CA MET A 46 -3.25 -5.77 15.13
C MET A 46 -4.35 -6.73 14.67
N LEU A 47 -4.82 -6.60 13.44
CA LEU A 47 -5.85 -7.48 12.89
C LEU A 47 -5.41 -8.94 12.89
N THR A 48 -4.17 -9.22 12.46
CA THR A 48 -3.60 -10.58 12.49
C THR A 48 -3.51 -11.12 13.91
N ALA A 49 -3.07 -10.32 14.87
CA ALA A 49 -3.00 -10.72 16.29
C ALA A 49 -4.40 -11.04 16.86
N PHE A 50 -5.42 -10.24 16.51
CA PHE A 50 -6.81 -10.50 16.91
C PHE A 50 -7.38 -11.79 16.29
N ILE A 51 -7.09 -12.06 15.01
CA ILE A 51 -7.51 -13.29 14.33
C ILE A 51 -6.85 -14.51 14.99
N ASP A 52 -5.57 -14.41 15.32
CA ASP A 52 -4.83 -15.50 15.96
C ASP A 52 -5.35 -15.79 17.37
N LEU A 53 -5.59 -14.76 18.19
CA LEU A 53 -6.23 -14.90 19.50
C LEU A 53 -7.62 -15.54 19.40
N LYS A 54 -8.43 -15.11 18.43
CA LYS A 54 -9.77 -15.69 18.21
C LYS A 54 -9.68 -17.17 17.83
N ARG A 55 -8.68 -17.54 17.02
CA ARG A 55 -8.43 -18.93 16.62
C ARG A 55 -7.99 -19.79 17.81
N ILE A 56 -7.11 -19.28 18.66
CA ILE A 56 -6.66 -19.97 19.89
C ILE A 56 -7.84 -20.14 20.86
N SER A 57 -8.62 -19.09 21.09
CA SER A 57 -9.81 -19.11 21.94
C SER A 57 -10.84 -20.15 21.48
N ASN A 58 -11.14 -20.20 20.18
CA ASN A 58 -12.09 -21.17 19.64
C ASN A 58 -11.61 -22.62 19.79
N LYS A 59 -10.29 -22.85 19.67
CA LYS A 59 -9.69 -24.18 19.84
C LYS A 59 -9.66 -24.64 21.31
N LEU A 60 -9.66 -23.71 22.25
CA LEU A 60 -9.70 -24.01 23.69
C LEU A 60 -11.13 -24.29 24.21
N ASN A 61 -12.14 -23.79 23.49
CA ASN A 61 -13.55 -23.90 23.86
C ASN A 61 -14.26 -25.12 23.22
N THR A 62 -13.50 -25.98 22.52
CA THR A 62 -13.95 -27.26 21.92
C THR A 62 -13.19 -28.40 22.57
#